data_AF-A0A3N0WN80-F1
#
_entry.id   AF-A0A3N0WN80-F1
#
_cell.length_a   1.000
_cell.length_b   1.000
_cell.length_c   1.000
_cell.angle_alpha   90.00
_cell.angle_beta   90.00
_cell.angle_gamma   90.00
#
_symmetry.space_group_name_H-M   'P 1'
#
loop_
_entity.id
_entity.type
_entity.pdbx_description
1 polymer ?
#
loop_
_entity_poly.entity_id
_entity_poly.type
_entity_poly.pdbx_seq_one_letter_code
_entity_poly.pdbx_strand_id
1 'polypeptide(L)'
;MLKRLLFLVFILSLSQRISAQNEFITLWKPNNSLQSPLTSPQFSSPPTENQIWFPGIGENYMISWEEVGYPQHNGNMPDVTSSAPILIDFGPSLNPNPTEATYMLKVSNGNGMFRQIQFSDDTINTNPVFEIPTLKALGSANKITEIVQWGNIQWTSMKSAFSQCGILDITATDVPDLSKVKDATLMFYNAYSLKGNASIASWDTSAIKKFKYMFGYSTPMSFQFADHFNPPIGSWDMSSAEDISYMFMKRKAFNQNLNSWNTSNVVTMAYTFAECTSFNQPLDNWNTSKVKSMAYMFHFIPNFNQPLNTWDTSNVTDMGHMFHIVSSFNQPLDSWDVSKVTEMNTMFSEATSFNNTLKDWNLNSLISAFAMLKNTGMDCGNYSTTLHGWGNNPNTPNGINLGSVAPSFYSTHVEVVEARDILLNTKNWSFTGDSPVECPRLGTLERSLHHQPSVYPNPVDDIIQLKNLSNAKSYLIFDAGSRLIQKGEISGTWINVQSLAKGNYMLRIITKDAPYLFKFIKQ
;
A
#
# COMPACT_ATOMS: atom_id res chain seq x y z
N MET A 1 34.20 -41.72 -8.48
CA MET A 1 35.42 -40.88 -8.52
C MET A 1 35.32 -39.91 -9.69
N LEU A 2 35.41 -38.63 -9.35
CA LEU A 2 35.45 -37.39 -10.14
C LEU A 2 35.54 -37.47 -11.68
N LYS A 3 34.53 -36.90 -12.35
CA LYS A 3 34.67 -35.96 -13.48
C LYS A 3 33.28 -35.36 -13.83
N ARG A 4 32.76 -34.54 -12.92
CA ARG A 4 31.59 -33.66 -13.11
C ARG A 4 31.81 -32.43 -12.21
N LEU A 5 32.54 -31.43 -12.71
CA LEU A 5 32.53 -30.04 -12.25
C LEU A 5 33.54 -29.27 -13.13
N LEU A 6 33.06 -28.28 -13.87
CA LEU A 6 33.75 -27.22 -14.66
C LEU A 6 33.10 -27.08 -16.04
N PHE A 7 31.90 -26.53 -16.05
CA PHE A 7 31.32 -25.89 -17.23
C PHE A 7 30.52 -24.66 -16.78
N LEU A 8 31.23 -23.77 -16.10
CA LEU A 8 30.85 -22.39 -15.78
C LEU A 8 32.17 -21.64 -15.74
N VAL A 9 32.23 -20.48 -16.40
CA VAL A 9 33.44 -19.68 -16.71
C VAL A 9 34.15 -20.10 -18.01
N PHE A 10 33.51 -19.85 -19.15
CA PHE A 10 34.23 -19.50 -20.38
C PHE A 10 33.35 -18.60 -21.28
N ILE A 11 33.00 -17.42 -20.77
CA ILE A 11 32.56 -16.28 -21.59
C ILE A 11 33.27 -15.07 -21.01
N LEU A 12 34.33 -14.60 -21.66
CA LEU A 12 34.83 -13.21 -21.65
C LEU A 12 36.25 -13.17 -22.22
N SER A 13 36.35 -13.28 -23.53
CA SER A 13 37.37 -12.55 -24.32
C SER A 13 37.23 -12.97 -25.78
N LEU A 14 36.42 -12.25 -26.55
CA LEU A 14 36.78 -11.85 -27.91
C LEU A 14 35.81 -10.73 -28.34
N SER A 15 36.40 -9.57 -28.63
CA SER A 15 35.80 -8.33 -29.14
C SER A 15 34.67 -7.68 -28.32
N GLN A 16 35.09 -6.82 -27.38
CA GLN A 16 34.29 -5.63 -27.05
C GLN A 16 34.21 -4.74 -28.31
N ARG A 17 33.19 -4.95 -29.14
CA ARG A 17 32.44 -3.80 -29.64
C ARG A 17 31.37 -3.57 -28.59
N ILE A 18 31.46 -2.47 -27.85
CA ILE A 18 30.31 -1.93 -27.14
C ILE A 18 29.35 -1.48 -28.24
N SER A 19 28.58 -2.42 -28.79
CA SER A 19 27.39 -2.07 -29.55
C SER A 19 26.47 -1.40 -28.55
N ALA A 20 26.00 -0.20 -28.86
CA ALA A 20 25.02 0.49 -28.02
C ALA A 20 23.85 -0.48 -27.72
N GLN A 21 23.44 -0.57 -26.44
CA GLN A 21 22.29 -1.35 -25.99
C GLN A 21 21.00 -0.71 -26.53
N ASN A 22 20.71 -0.95 -27.81
CA ASN A 22 19.59 -0.33 -28.52
C ASN A 22 18.34 -1.21 -28.54
N GLU A 23 18.49 -2.50 -28.29
CA GLU A 23 17.43 -3.47 -28.51
C GLU A 23 16.69 -3.79 -27.21
N PHE A 24 15.37 -3.81 -27.28
CA PHE A 24 14.51 -4.50 -26.34
C PHE A 24 14.55 -6.00 -26.64
N ILE A 25 14.98 -6.81 -25.68
CA ILE A 25 15.23 -8.24 -25.87
C ILE A 25 14.33 -9.07 -24.95
N THR A 26 13.64 -10.05 -25.53
CA THR A 26 12.72 -10.94 -24.83
C THR A 26 12.94 -12.40 -25.23
N LEU A 27 12.62 -13.32 -24.33
CA LEU A 27 12.62 -14.75 -24.61
C LEU A 27 11.19 -15.27 -24.76
N TRP A 28 10.96 -16.08 -25.78
CA TRP A 28 9.66 -16.65 -26.10
C TRP A 28 9.74 -18.18 -26.22
N LYS A 29 8.74 -18.87 -25.68
CA LYS A 29 8.49 -20.31 -25.86
C LYS A 29 7.18 -20.52 -26.64
N PRO A 30 7.23 -20.64 -27.97
CA PRO A 30 6.04 -20.71 -28.80
C PRO A 30 5.14 -21.93 -28.51
N ASN A 31 5.74 -23.07 -28.19
CA ASN A 31 5.05 -24.28 -27.77
C ASN A 31 4.95 -24.35 -26.23
N ASN A 32 4.20 -23.42 -25.63
CA ASN A 32 3.94 -23.43 -24.19
C ASN A 32 2.50 -23.82 -23.87
N SER A 33 2.35 -24.80 -22.98
CA SER A 33 1.06 -25.33 -22.51
C SER A 33 0.78 -25.03 -21.02
N LEU A 34 1.73 -24.41 -20.31
CA LEU A 34 1.61 -24.14 -18.86
C LEU A 34 0.45 -23.21 -18.48
N GLN A 35 -0.02 -22.39 -19.43
CA GLN A 35 -1.15 -21.51 -19.24
C GLN A 35 -2.00 -21.50 -20.50
N SER A 36 -3.30 -21.75 -20.34
CA SER A 36 -4.25 -21.63 -21.44
C SER A 36 -4.27 -20.20 -21.97
N PRO A 37 -4.41 -20.00 -23.29
CA PRO A 37 -4.66 -18.69 -23.86
C PRO A 37 -5.89 -18.05 -23.21
N LEU A 38 -5.90 -16.73 -23.16
CA LEU A 38 -7.02 -15.98 -22.60
C LEU A 38 -8.33 -16.28 -23.33
N THR A 39 -9.43 -16.11 -22.59
CA THR A 39 -10.76 -16.04 -23.19
C THR A 39 -10.84 -14.80 -24.08
N SER A 40 -11.31 -14.97 -25.32
CA SER A 40 -11.52 -13.88 -26.31
C SER A 40 -10.24 -13.24 -26.89
N PRO A 41 -9.37 -14.01 -27.59
CA PRO A 41 -8.29 -13.43 -28.37
C PRO A 41 -8.82 -12.58 -29.54
N GLN A 42 -8.17 -11.46 -29.84
CA GLN A 42 -8.53 -10.59 -30.97
C GLN A 42 -7.66 -10.83 -32.22
N PHE A 43 -6.94 -11.94 -32.27
CA PHE A 43 -6.18 -12.34 -33.45
C PHE A 43 -7.05 -12.98 -34.52
N SER A 44 -6.61 -12.92 -35.77
CA SER A 44 -7.29 -13.54 -36.91
C SER A 44 -7.29 -15.06 -36.86
N SER A 45 -6.31 -15.69 -36.20
CA SER A 45 -6.22 -17.13 -36.02
C SER A 45 -5.38 -17.53 -34.80
N PRO A 46 -5.61 -18.71 -34.20
CA PRO A 46 -4.71 -19.27 -33.19
C PRO A 46 -3.31 -19.51 -33.76
N PRO A 47 -2.23 -19.13 -33.07
CA PRO A 47 -0.87 -19.39 -33.54
C PRO A 47 -0.53 -20.89 -33.44
N THR A 48 0.23 -21.41 -34.41
CA THR A 48 0.81 -22.76 -34.33
C THR A 48 1.87 -22.89 -33.22
N GLU A 49 2.46 -24.08 -33.10
CA GLU A 49 3.52 -24.37 -32.13
C GLU A 49 4.82 -23.59 -32.36
N ASN A 50 5.04 -23.04 -33.56
CA ASN A 50 6.22 -22.23 -33.92
C ASN A 50 5.87 -20.75 -34.15
N GLN A 51 4.66 -20.33 -33.76
CA GLN A 51 4.18 -18.97 -34.02
C GLN A 51 3.86 -18.24 -32.73
N ILE A 52 4.02 -16.91 -32.78
CA ILE A 52 3.53 -15.99 -31.76
C ILE A 52 2.82 -14.81 -32.42
N TRP A 53 1.82 -14.28 -31.72
CA TRP A 53 1.32 -12.94 -31.98
C TRP A 53 2.10 -11.95 -31.13
N PHE A 54 2.94 -11.15 -31.79
CA PHE A 54 3.76 -10.12 -31.17
C PHE A 54 2.98 -8.79 -31.08
N PRO A 55 2.74 -8.26 -29.87
CA PRO A 55 1.88 -7.09 -29.64
C PRO A 55 2.63 -5.74 -29.73
N GLY A 56 3.61 -5.64 -30.62
CA GLY A 56 4.40 -4.41 -30.77
C GLY A 56 3.67 -3.32 -31.54
N ILE A 57 3.82 -2.07 -31.10
CA ILE A 57 3.24 -0.89 -31.74
C ILE A 57 4.35 0.13 -32.06
N GLY A 58 4.38 0.56 -33.32
CA GLY A 58 5.42 1.44 -33.83
C GLY A 58 5.33 1.67 -35.33
N GLU A 59 6.29 2.44 -35.85
CA GLU A 59 6.45 2.76 -37.27
C GLU A 59 7.88 2.44 -37.68
N ASN A 60 8.05 1.76 -38.81
CA ASN A 60 9.33 1.39 -39.43
C ASN A 60 10.40 0.85 -38.45
N TYR A 61 9.97 0.10 -37.44
CA TYR A 61 10.86 -0.49 -36.45
C TYR A 61 11.39 -1.85 -36.93
N MET A 62 12.42 -2.36 -36.28
CA MET A 62 13.06 -3.61 -36.67
C MET A 62 12.80 -4.68 -35.64
N ILE A 63 12.42 -5.87 -36.12
CA ILE A 63 12.38 -7.09 -35.33
C ILE A 63 13.40 -8.05 -35.91
N SER A 64 14.20 -8.67 -35.04
CA SER A 64 15.00 -9.84 -35.41
C SER A 64 14.86 -10.92 -34.35
N TRP A 65 15.10 -12.17 -34.72
CA TRP A 65 15.04 -13.29 -33.80
C TRP A 65 16.08 -14.34 -34.13
N GLU A 66 16.47 -15.09 -33.11
CA GLU A 66 17.31 -16.29 -33.23
C GLU A 66 16.79 -17.38 -32.30
N GLU A 67 16.87 -18.63 -32.73
CA GLU A 67 16.59 -19.78 -31.87
C GLU A 67 17.75 -19.99 -30.89
N VAL A 68 17.42 -20.11 -29.60
CA VAL A 68 18.42 -20.24 -28.53
C VAL A 68 19.17 -21.57 -28.68
N GLY A 69 20.50 -21.49 -28.80
CA GLY A 69 21.37 -22.64 -29.04
C GLY A 69 21.53 -23.04 -30.52
N TYR A 70 20.76 -22.42 -31.42
CA TYR A 70 20.78 -22.70 -32.86
C TYR A 70 20.83 -21.39 -33.67
N PRO A 71 21.92 -20.61 -33.58
CA PRO A 71 21.99 -19.26 -34.16
C PRO A 71 21.84 -19.21 -35.68
N GLN A 72 22.09 -20.33 -36.38
CA GLN A 72 21.80 -20.47 -37.81
C GLN A 72 20.30 -20.44 -38.15
N HIS A 73 19.43 -20.69 -37.16
CA HIS A 73 17.99 -20.51 -37.27
C HIS A 73 17.63 -19.14 -36.72
N ASN A 74 17.51 -18.19 -37.63
CA ASN A 74 17.25 -16.79 -37.33
C ASN A 74 16.38 -16.18 -38.42
N GLY A 75 15.81 -15.02 -38.12
CA GLY A 75 15.03 -14.24 -39.07
C GLY A 75 15.03 -12.76 -38.71
N ASN A 76 14.63 -11.93 -39.67
CA ASN A 76 14.46 -10.50 -39.47
C ASN A 76 13.20 -10.00 -40.21
N MET A 77 12.60 -8.96 -39.67
CA MET A 77 11.47 -8.23 -40.21
C MET A 77 11.84 -6.73 -40.15
N PRO A 78 12.36 -6.15 -41.25
CA PRO A 78 12.66 -4.73 -41.31
C PRO A 78 11.40 -3.91 -41.55
N ASP A 79 11.47 -2.61 -41.23
CA ASP A 79 10.44 -1.60 -41.53
C ASP A 79 9.02 -1.98 -41.07
N VAL A 80 8.91 -2.65 -39.92
CA VAL A 80 7.63 -3.05 -39.34
C VAL A 80 6.86 -1.80 -38.93
N THR A 81 5.64 -1.67 -39.41
CA THR A 81 4.69 -0.65 -38.96
C THR A 81 3.43 -1.35 -38.50
N SER A 82 3.07 -1.18 -37.23
CA SER A 82 1.97 -1.90 -36.62
C SER A 82 1.26 -1.05 -35.57
N SER A 83 -0.07 -1.07 -35.63
CA SER A 83 -0.99 -0.59 -34.59
C SER A 83 -1.78 -1.74 -33.94
N ALA A 84 -1.61 -2.94 -34.47
CA ALA A 84 -2.23 -4.18 -34.02
C ALA A 84 -1.16 -5.29 -33.99
N PRO A 85 -1.43 -6.40 -33.31
CA PRO A 85 -0.47 -7.50 -33.18
C PRO A 85 -0.12 -8.11 -34.53
N ILE A 86 1.14 -8.51 -34.69
CA ILE A 86 1.63 -9.16 -35.90
C ILE A 86 2.00 -10.61 -35.64
N LEU A 87 1.78 -11.47 -36.63
CA LEU A 87 2.16 -12.88 -36.55
C LEU A 87 3.65 -13.01 -36.88
N ILE A 88 4.41 -13.59 -35.96
CA ILE A 88 5.78 -14.03 -36.21
C ILE A 88 5.76 -15.55 -36.31
N ASP A 89 6.20 -16.06 -37.45
CA ASP A 89 6.42 -17.50 -37.67
C ASP A 89 7.91 -17.76 -37.65
N PHE A 90 8.35 -18.53 -36.65
CA PHE A 90 9.76 -18.90 -36.53
C PHE A 90 10.15 -20.02 -37.49
N GLY A 91 9.20 -20.68 -38.16
CA GLY A 91 9.47 -21.85 -38.97
C GLY A 91 9.83 -23.10 -38.14
N PRO A 92 10.17 -24.22 -38.80
CA PRO A 92 10.53 -25.45 -38.11
C PRO A 92 11.81 -25.31 -37.29
N SER A 93 11.71 -25.52 -35.98
CA SER A 93 12.83 -25.50 -35.04
C SER A 93 13.96 -26.47 -35.41
N LEU A 94 15.21 -26.06 -35.16
CA LEU A 94 16.40 -26.92 -35.26
C LEU A 94 16.74 -27.63 -33.95
N ASN A 95 16.02 -27.35 -32.87
CA ASN A 95 16.14 -28.06 -31.60
C ASN A 95 15.72 -29.54 -31.79
N PRO A 96 16.55 -30.52 -31.37
CA PRO A 96 16.19 -31.94 -31.38
C PRO A 96 14.90 -32.25 -30.63
N ASN A 97 14.49 -31.39 -29.70
CA ASN A 97 13.16 -31.39 -29.10
C ASN A 97 12.41 -30.08 -29.45
N PRO A 98 11.68 -30.03 -30.58
CA PRO A 98 11.03 -28.81 -31.07
C PRO A 98 10.04 -28.17 -30.08
N THR A 99 9.43 -28.96 -29.19
CA THR A 99 8.48 -28.43 -28.18
C THR A 99 9.18 -27.63 -27.07
N GLU A 100 10.49 -27.79 -26.92
CA GLU A 100 11.34 -27.06 -25.98
C GLU A 100 12.08 -25.90 -26.66
N ALA A 101 11.81 -25.63 -27.94
CA ALA A 101 12.41 -24.52 -28.65
C ALA A 101 12.04 -23.17 -28.00
N THR A 102 13.05 -22.32 -27.85
CA THR A 102 12.89 -20.94 -27.38
C THR A 102 13.59 -19.99 -28.32
N TYR A 103 13.05 -18.79 -28.44
CA TYR A 103 13.48 -17.79 -29.40
C TYR A 103 13.77 -16.49 -28.69
N MET A 104 14.97 -15.96 -28.92
CA MET A 104 15.35 -14.63 -28.45
C MET A 104 14.90 -13.61 -29.50
N LEU A 105 13.91 -12.81 -29.15
CA LEU A 105 13.37 -11.74 -29.98
C LEU A 105 14.03 -10.42 -29.59
N LYS A 106 14.57 -9.70 -30.58
CA LYS A 106 15.25 -8.40 -30.43
C LYS A 106 14.48 -7.35 -31.23
N VAL A 107 14.10 -6.26 -30.59
CA VAL A 107 13.33 -5.17 -31.20
C VAL A 107 14.09 -3.86 -31.03
N SER A 108 14.32 -3.15 -32.12
CA SER A 108 14.94 -1.82 -32.10
C SER A 108 14.11 -0.82 -32.89
N ASN A 109 14.43 0.47 -32.75
CA ASN A 109 13.79 1.53 -33.52
C ASN A 109 13.97 1.38 -35.05
N GLY A 110 14.94 0.60 -35.54
CA GLY A 110 15.18 0.46 -36.98
C GLY A 110 15.34 1.83 -37.66
N ASN A 111 14.50 2.09 -38.66
CA ASN A 111 14.43 3.38 -39.38
C ASN A 111 13.35 4.32 -38.83
N GLY A 112 12.60 3.91 -37.80
CA GLY A 112 11.50 4.66 -37.22
C GLY A 112 11.51 4.60 -35.69
N MET A 113 10.38 4.22 -35.11
CA MET A 113 10.17 4.22 -33.66
C MET A 113 9.32 3.03 -33.23
N PHE A 114 9.88 2.21 -32.35
CA PHE A 114 9.12 1.29 -31.52
C PHE A 114 8.78 2.00 -30.20
N ARG A 115 7.50 1.99 -29.79
CA ARG A 115 7.07 2.88 -28.69
C ARG A 115 6.15 2.26 -27.65
N GLN A 116 5.55 1.11 -27.95
CA GLN A 116 4.66 0.43 -27.02
C GLN A 116 4.59 -1.07 -27.30
N ILE A 117 4.37 -1.84 -26.24
CA ILE A 117 3.93 -3.22 -26.28
C ILE A 117 2.60 -3.32 -25.52
N GLN A 118 1.59 -3.96 -26.10
CA GLN A 118 0.25 -4.00 -25.49
C GLN A 118 -0.37 -5.40 -25.60
N PHE A 119 -0.31 -6.19 -24.53
CA PHE A 119 -0.78 -7.57 -24.54
C PHE A 119 -2.29 -7.71 -24.38
N SER A 120 -3.00 -6.65 -23.98
CA SER A 120 -4.45 -6.68 -23.85
C SER A 120 -5.12 -5.37 -24.22
N ASP A 121 -6.27 -5.47 -24.88
CA ASP A 121 -7.29 -4.43 -24.89
C ASP A 121 -8.06 -4.55 -23.58
N ASP A 122 -8.21 -3.43 -22.86
CA ASP A 122 -8.77 -3.41 -21.52
C ASP A 122 -10.00 -2.50 -21.42
N THR A 123 -11.00 -2.98 -20.70
CA THR A 123 -12.10 -2.16 -20.22
C THR A 123 -12.21 -2.36 -18.72
N ILE A 124 -11.96 -1.30 -17.95
CA ILE A 124 -12.14 -1.32 -16.50
C ILE A 124 -13.60 -1.00 -16.21
N ASN A 125 -14.39 -2.02 -15.89
CA ASN A 125 -15.78 -1.84 -15.51
C ASN A 125 -15.84 -1.45 -14.03
N THR A 126 -16.50 -0.34 -13.73
CA THR A 126 -16.77 0.11 -12.37
C THR A 126 -18.04 -0.57 -11.86
N ASN A 127 -17.90 -1.48 -10.90
CA ASN A 127 -19.01 -1.91 -10.07
C ASN A 127 -18.97 -1.08 -8.76
N PRO A 128 -20.12 -0.72 -8.15
CA PRO A 128 -20.14 -0.01 -6.86
C PRO A 128 -19.30 -0.65 -5.76
N VAL A 129 -18.95 -1.93 -5.85
CA VAL A 129 -18.16 -2.65 -4.84
C VAL A 129 -16.66 -2.73 -5.20
N PHE A 130 -16.33 -2.98 -6.47
CA PHE A 130 -14.95 -3.14 -6.95
C PHE A 130 -14.85 -2.87 -8.45
N GLU A 131 -13.67 -2.58 -8.94
CA GLU A 131 -13.43 -2.48 -10.39
C GLU A 131 -12.95 -3.82 -10.93
N ILE A 132 -13.36 -4.19 -12.13
CA ILE A 132 -12.91 -5.44 -12.76
C ILE A 132 -12.35 -5.12 -14.15
N PRO A 133 -11.05 -5.36 -14.39
CA PRO A 133 -10.50 -5.34 -15.72
C PRO A 133 -11.10 -6.48 -16.55
N THR A 134 -11.77 -6.14 -17.64
CA THR A 134 -12.11 -7.08 -18.71
C THR A 134 -11.05 -6.97 -19.78
N LEU A 135 -10.33 -8.06 -20.04
CA LEU A 135 -9.18 -8.08 -20.93
C LEU A 135 -9.44 -8.95 -22.15
N LYS A 136 -9.10 -8.43 -23.33
CA LYS A 136 -9.09 -9.19 -24.60
C LYS A 136 -7.65 -9.33 -25.07
N ALA A 137 -7.25 -10.53 -25.50
CA ALA A 137 -5.86 -10.80 -25.82
C ALA A 137 -5.43 -10.09 -27.12
N LEU A 138 -4.34 -9.34 -27.02
CA LEU A 138 -3.60 -8.74 -28.13
C LEU A 138 -2.17 -9.28 -28.24
N GLY A 139 -1.63 -10.01 -27.25
CA GLY A 139 -0.37 -10.74 -27.45
C GLY A 139 -0.51 -12.22 -27.13
N SER A 140 0.43 -13.04 -27.61
CA SER A 140 0.64 -14.38 -27.08
C SER A 140 1.24 -14.34 -25.67
N ALA A 141 0.49 -13.80 -24.70
CA ALA A 141 0.92 -13.52 -23.33
C ALA A 141 1.43 -14.78 -22.60
N ASN A 142 0.87 -15.95 -22.92
CA ASN A 142 1.30 -17.22 -22.36
C ASN A 142 2.60 -17.77 -22.99
N LYS A 143 3.19 -17.08 -23.98
CA LYS A 143 4.38 -17.55 -24.73
C LYS A 143 5.63 -16.71 -24.44
N ILE A 144 5.52 -15.52 -23.84
CA ILE A 144 6.68 -14.74 -23.39
C ILE A 144 7.12 -15.20 -22.00
N THR A 145 8.41 -15.51 -21.84
CA THR A 145 8.95 -16.06 -20.58
C THR A 145 9.83 -15.06 -19.85
N GLU A 146 10.59 -14.23 -20.57
CA GLU A 146 11.56 -13.32 -19.94
C GLU A 146 11.69 -11.99 -20.67
N ILE A 147 11.85 -10.90 -19.90
CA ILE A 147 12.45 -9.65 -20.38
C ILE A 147 13.94 -9.70 -20.02
N VAL A 148 14.78 -9.81 -21.04
CA VAL A 148 16.23 -10.00 -20.94
C VAL A 148 16.98 -8.66 -21.01
N GLN A 149 16.44 -7.69 -21.74
CA GLN A 149 17.01 -6.35 -21.85
C GLN A 149 15.92 -5.34 -22.20
N TRP A 150 15.94 -4.16 -21.58
CA TRP A 150 15.02 -3.06 -21.92
C TRP A 150 15.47 -2.27 -23.14
N GLY A 151 16.79 -2.07 -23.30
CA GLY A 151 17.38 -1.26 -24.36
C GLY A 151 17.11 0.23 -24.17
N ASN A 152 17.28 1.01 -25.25
CA ASN A 152 17.03 2.45 -25.25
C ASN A 152 15.66 2.84 -25.82
N ILE A 153 14.71 1.90 -25.81
CA ILE A 153 13.35 2.16 -26.28
C ILE A 153 12.71 3.19 -25.35
N GLN A 154 12.34 4.33 -25.92
CA GLN A 154 11.62 5.36 -25.19
C GLN A 154 10.12 5.06 -25.25
N TRP A 155 9.62 4.46 -24.18
CA TRP A 155 8.25 3.99 -24.10
C TRP A 155 7.27 5.16 -23.99
N THR A 156 6.25 5.21 -24.85
CA THR A 156 5.21 6.25 -24.78
C THR A 156 4.06 5.86 -23.85
N SER A 157 3.89 4.57 -23.58
CA SER A 157 2.88 4.03 -22.67
C SER A 157 3.30 2.64 -22.20
N MET A 158 3.00 2.32 -20.94
CA MET A 158 3.09 0.96 -20.39
C MET A 158 1.71 0.40 -20.03
N LYS A 159 0.63 1.08 -20.46
CA LYS A 159 -0.73 0.62 -20.24
C LYS A 159 -0.94 -0.73 -20.90
N SER A 160 -1.30 -1.74 -20.11
CA SER A 160 -1.52 -3.12 -20.55
C SER A 160 -0.31 -3.72 -21.31
N ALA A 161 0.88 -3.15 -21.11
CA ALA A 161 2.12 -3.87 -21.39
C ALA A 161 2.14 -5.12 -20.51
N PHE A 162 2.73 -6.21 -20.98
CA PHE A 162 2.87 -7.51 -20.28
C PHE A 162 1.69 -8.02 -19.43
N SER A 163 0.46 -7.54 -19.67
CA SER A 163 -0.72 -8.00 -18.99
C SER A 163 -0.98 -9.46 -19.36
N GLN A 164 -1.43 -10.24 -18.38
CA GLN A 164 -1.70 -11.68 -18.51
C GLN A 164 -0.46 -12.53 -18.83
N CYS A 165 0.75 -11.98 -18.82
CA CYS A 165 1.98 -12.72 -19.05
C CYS A 165 2.35 -13.52 -17.79
N GLY A 166 1.56 -14.56 -17.48
CA GLY A 166 1.57 -15.23 -16.19
C GLY A 166 2.85 -15.99 -15.84
N ILE A 167 3.66 -16.31 -16.85
CA ILE A 167 4.95 -17.00 -16.69
C ILE A 167 6.15 -16.05 -16.84
N LEU A 168 5.91 -14.76 -17.09
CA LEU A 168 6.96 -13.79 -17.33
C LEU A 168 7.75 -13.50 -16.05
N ASP A 169 9.07 -13.40 -16.20
CA ASP A 169 9.96 -12.77 -15.22
C ASP A 169 10.89 -11.72 -15.88
N ILE A 170 11.60 -10.94 -15.07
CA ILE A 170 12.55 -9.92 -15.52
C ILE A 170 13.96 -10.32 -15.09
N THR A 171 14.80 -10.68 -16.07
CA THR A 171 16.24 -10.94 -15.88
C THR A 171 17.11 -9.76 -16.33
N ALA A 172 16.50 -8.78 -17.01
CA ALA A 172 17.14 -7.53 -17.43
C ALA A 172 17.82 -6.79 -16.28
N THR A 173 19.10 -6.45 -16.49
CA THR A 173 19.92 -5.68 -15.56
C THR A 173 19.97 -4.19 -15.89
N ASP A 174 19.58 -3.81 -17.10
CA ASP A 174 19.36 -2.43 -17.51
C ASP A 174 17.97 -1.93 -17.07
N VAL A 175 17.67 -0.66 -17.35
CA VAL A 175 16.41 -0.01 -16.94
C VAL A 175 15.65 0.51 -18.17
N PRO A 176 14.30 0.46 -18.18
CA PRO A 176 13.52 1.05 -19.24
C PRO A 176 13.56 2.58 -19.21
N ASP A 177 13.58 3.22 -20.38
CA ASP A 177 13.29 4.66 -20.48
C ASP A 177 11.77 4.90 -20.37
N LEU A 178 11.35 5.23 -19.14
CA LEU A 178 9.96 5.54 -18.79
C LEU A 178 9.66 7.04 -18.80
N SER A 179 10.59 7.89 -19.26
CA SER A 179 10.46 9.36 -19.16
C SER A 179 9.21 9.93 -19.83
N LYS A 180 8.66 9.23 -20.83
CA LYS A 180 7.41 9.60 -21.53
C LYS A 180 6.17 8.83 -21.05
N VAL A 181 6.33 7.85 -20.17
CA VAL A 181 5.22 7.03 -19.67
C VAL A 181 4.44 7.79 -18.62
N LYS A 182 3.15 8.03 -18.89
CA LYS A 182 2.21 8.62 -17.92
C LYS A 182 1.28 7.60 -17.29
N ASP A 183 1.13 6.45 -17.94
CA ASP A 183 0.17 5.41 -17.58
C ASP A 183 0.85 4.03 -17.63
N ALA A 184 0.95 3.39 -16.47
CA ALA A 184 1.44 2.03 -16.28
C ALA A 184 0.31 1.09 -15.82
N THR A 185 -0.96 1.50 -16.04
CA THR A 185 -2.13 0.71 -15.67
C THR A 185 -2.02 -0.68 -16.29
N LEU A 186 -2.17 -1.72 -15.47
CA LEU A 186 -2.13 -3.14 -15.89
C LEU A 186 -0.77 -3.66 -16.46
N MET A 187 0.34 -2.92 -16.34
CA MET A 187 1.66 -3.26 -16.95
C MET A 187 2.19 -4.68 -16.63
N PHE A 188 1.81 -5.27 -15.49
CA PHE A 188 2.17 -6.64 -15.11
C PHE A 188 0.99 -7.34 -14.44
N TYR A 189 -0.23 -6.92 -14.80
CA TYR A 189 -1.43 -7.51 -14.25
C TYR A 189 -1.51 -9.00 -14.59
N ASN A 190 -1.80 -9.85 -13.61
CA ASN A 190 -1.76 -11.32 -13.75
C ASN A 190 -0.42 -11.90 -14.23
N ALA A 191 0.71 -11.19 -14.05
CA ALA A 191 2.05 -11.77 -14.21
C ALA A 191 2.40 -12.62 -12.98
N TYR A 192 1.79 -13.80 -12.85
CA TYR A 192 1.81 -14.63 -11.65
C TYR A 192 3.23 -15.03 -11.20
N SER A 193 4.12 -15.33 -12.15
CA SER A 193 5.48 -15.79 -11.89
C SER A 193 6.50 -14.65 -11.75
N LEU A 194 6.07 -13.40 -11.89
CA LEU A 194 6.94 -12.23 -11.86
C LEU A 194 7.63 -12.11 -10.50
N LYS A 195 8.97 -12.12 -10.52
CA LYS A 195 9.81 -11.88 -9.34
C LYS A 195 10.46 -10.52 -9.43
N GLY A 196 10.89 -10.15 -10.64
CA GLY A 196 11.76 -9.02 -10.85
C GLY A 196 13.17 -9.26 -10.31
N ASN A 197 14.01 -8.24 -10.39
CA ASN A 197 15.35 -8.27 -9.80
C ASN A 197 15.73 -6.87 -9.30
N ALA A 198 16.95 -6.70 -8.78
CA ALA A 198 17.39 -5.44 -8.16
C ALA A 198 17.40 -4.23 -9.11
N SER A 199 17.46 -4.42 -10.43
CA SER A 199 17.43 -3.33 -11.42
C SER A 199 16.15 -2.52 -11.36
N ILE A 200 15.03 -3.11 -10.90
CA ILE A 200 13.75 -2.42 -10.78
C ILE A 200 13.82 -1.21 -9.85
N ALA A 201 14.74 -1.21 -8.87
CA ALA A 201 14.93 -0.10 -7.94
C ALA A 201 15.35 1.20 -8.64
N SER A 202 15.97 1.08 -9.81
CA SER A 202 16.55 2.18 -10.58
C SER A 202 15.63 2.68 -11.70
N TRP A 203 14.39 2.20 -11.77
CA TRP A 203 13.42 2.69 -12.74
C TRP A 203 13.04 4.13 -12.42
N ASP A 204 13.11 5.02 -13.41
CA ASP A 204 12.63 6.39 -13.28
C ASP A 204 11.11 6.43 -13.45
N THR A 205 10.40 6.43 -12.33
CA THR A 205 8.94 6.48 -12.29
C THR A 205 8.38 7.90 -12.18
N SER A 206 9.24 8.94 -12.17
CA SER A 206 8.88 10.34 -11.88
C SER A 206 7.84 10.92 -12.84
N ALA A 207 7.71 10.35 -14.04
CA ALA A 207 6.74 10.76 -15.04
C ALA A 207 5.35 10.13 -14.87
N ILE A 208 5.25 8.99 -14.19
CA ILE A 208 4.07 8.11 -14.20
C ILE A 208 3.02 8.65 -13.22
N LYS A 209 1.77 8.75 -13.69
CA LYS A 209 0.63 9.21 -12.90
C LYS A 209 -0.27 8.08 -12.42
N LYS A 210 -0.37 7.01 -13.21
CA LYS A 210 -1.30 5.90 -12.96
C LYS A 210 -0.55 4.58 -12.85
N PHE A 211 -0.67 3.94 -11.69
CA PHE A 211 -0.12 2.63 -11.35
C PHE A 211 -1.22 1.59 -11.11
N LYS A 212 -2.43 1.91 -11.56
CA LYS A 212 -3.63 1.13 -11.30
C LYS A 212 -3.45 -0.31 -11.76
N TYR A 213 -3.66 -1.28 -10.87
CA TYR A 213 -3.46 -2.71 -11.16
C TYR A 213 -2.06 -3.11 -11.65
N MET A 214 -1.03 -2.25 -11.54
CA MET A 214 0.26 -2.47 -12.21
C MET A 214 0.83 -3.87 -11.95
N PHE A 215 0.81 -4.35 -10.71
CA PHE A 215 1.27 -5.68 -10.34
C PHE A 215 0.16 -6.60 -9.84
N GLY A 216 -1.05 -6.08 -9.64
CA GLY A 216 -2.17 -6.84 -9.09
C GLY A 216 -2.56 -8.05 -9.95
N TYR A 217 -3.37 -8.93 -9.40
CA TYR A 217 -3.92 -10.04 -10.18
C TYR A 217 -5.34 -10.38 -9.74
N SER A 218 -6.16 -10.91 -10.65
CA SER A 218 -7.45 -11.54 -10.34
C SER A 218 -7.37 -13.04 -10.60
N THR A 219 -7.58 -13.84 -9.56
CA THR A 219 -7.62 -15.31 -9.69
C THR A 219 -9.03 -15.79 -9.97
N PRO A 220 -9.26 -16.65 -10.98
CA PRO A 220 -10.25 -17.69 -10.87
C PRO A 220 -9.80 -18.68 -9.79
N MET A 221 -10.73 -19.14 -8.95
CA MET A 221 -10.48 -19.97 -7.75
C MET A 221 -9.77 -21.32 -7.98
N SER A 222 -9.39 -21.66 -9.22
CA SER A 222 -8.86 -22.98 -9.62
C SER A 222 -7.38 -23.01 -10.00
N PHE A 223 -6.67 -21.88 -10.08
CA PHE A 223 -5.25 -21.85 -10.45
C PHE A 223 -4.36 -21.58 -9.23
N GLN A 224 -3.48 -22.54 -8.88
CA GLN A 224 -2.50 -22.38 -7.81
C GLN A 224 -1.13 -22.01 -8.40
N PHE A 225 -0.53 -20.94 -7.88
CA PHE A 225 0.84 -20.54 -8.18
C PHE A 225 1.50 -20.03 -6.90
N ALA A 226 2.84 -20.04 -6.90
CA ALA A 226 3.63 -19.42 -5.85
C ALA A 226 3.95 -17.98 -6.26
N ASP A 227 3.37 -17.02 -5.55
CA ASP A 227 3.75 -15.61 -5.72
C ASP A 227 5.10 -15.35 -5.05
N HIS A 228 5.98 -14.68 -5.78
CA HIS A 228 7.34 -14.36 -5.37
C HIS A 228 7.68 -12.89 -5.61
N PHE A 229 6.70 -12.07 -6.01
CA PHE A 229 6.92 -10.66 -6.29
C PHE A 229 7.23 -9.89 -5.01
N ASN A 230 8.51 -9.57 -4.81
CA ASN A 230 8.98 -8.73 -3.71
C ASN A 230 10.28 -7.97 -4.06
N PRO A 231 10.44 -7.38 -5.26
CA PRO A 231 11.69 -6.73 -5.63
C PRO A 231 11.79 -5.31 -5.03
N PRO A 232 13.00 -4.72 -4.89
CA PRO A 232 13.19 -3.44 -4.19
C PRO A 232 12.64 -2.26 -4.99
N ILE A 233 11.46 -1.75 -4.62
CA ILE A 233 10.80 -0.60 -5.28
C ILE A 233 10.65 0.63 -4.37
N GLY A 234 11.20 0.60 -3.15
CA GLY A 234 11.10 1.71 -2.19
C GLY A 234 11.77 3.00 -2.65
N SER A 235 12.74 2.92 -3.58
CA SER A 235 13.47 4.06 -4.14
C SER A 235 12.78 4.76 -5.31
N TRP A 236 11.61 4.29 -5.74
CA TRP A 236 10.86 4.91 -6.83
C TRP A 236 10.45 6.34 -6.52
N ASP A 237 10.54 7.21 -7.54
CA ASP A 237 9.98 8.56 -7.47
C ASP A 237 8.47 8.51 -7.77
N MET A 238 7.69 8.62 -6.70
CA MET A 238 6.22 8.62 -6.76
C MET A 238 5.61 10.02 -6.79
N SER A 239 6.42 11.07 -6.93
CA SER A 239 5.96 12.47 -6.81
C SER A 239 4.88 12.86 -7.83
N SER A 240 4.80 12.21 -8.99
CA SER A 240 3.73 12.42 -9.97
C SER A 240 2.55 11.48 -9.84
N ALA A 241 2.59 10.48 -8.95
CA ALA A 241 1.55 9.47 -8.85
C ALA A 241 0.23 10.08 -8.35
N GLU A 242 -0.85 9.85 -9.10
CA GLU A 242 -2.21 10.29 -8.81
C GLU A 242 -3.12 9.11 -8.42
N ASP A 243 -2.87 7.92 -8.98
CA ASP A 243 -3.67 6.71 -8.78
C ASP A 243 -2.76 5.49 -8.58
N ILE A 244 -2.79 4.91 -7.37
CA ILE A 244 -2.09 3.66 -7.01
C ILE A 244 -3.09 2.53 -6.66
N SER A 245 -4.36 2.69 -7.03
CA SER A 245 -5.40 1.73 -6.69
C SER A 245 -5.10 0.34 -7.24
N TYR A 246 -5.38 -0.69 -6.45
CA TYR A 246 -5.14 -2.09 -6.81
C TYR A 246 -3.69 -2.47 -7.18
N MET A 247 -2.69 -1.59 -6.98
CA MET A 247 -1.34 -1.75 -7.53
C MET A 247 -0.70 -3.09 -7.16
N PHE A 248 -0.87 -3.55 -5.91
CA PHE A 248 -0.32 -4.83 -5.43
C PHE A 248 -1.39 -5.86 -5.09
N MET A 249 -2.66 -5.63 -5.46
CA MET A 249 -3.77 -6.48 -5.03
C MET A 249 -3.44 -7.98 -5.24
N LYS A 250 -3.58 -8.74 -4.15
CA LYS A 250 -3.29 -10.16 -3.98
C LYS A 250 -1.82 -10.57 -4.04
N ARG A 251 -0.83 -9.68 -4.14
CA ARG A 251 0.59 -10.06 -4.08
C ARG A 251 0.99 -10.53 -2.68
N LYS A 252 0.71 -11.80 -2.38
CA LYS A 252 0.87 -12.44 -1.07
C LYS A 252 2.29 -12.36 -0.52
N ALA A 253 3.31 -12.38 -1.39
CA ALA A 253 4.71 -12.33 -0.98
C ALA A 253 5.26 -10.90 -0.80
N PHE A 254 4.51 -9.89 -1.22
CA PHE A 254 4.95 -8.51 -1.22
C PHE A 254 5.05 -7.94 0.21
N ASN A 255 6.22 -7.41 0.57
CA ASN A 255 6.50 -6.83 1.89
C ASN A 255 7.64 -5.79 1.83
N GLN A 256 7.72 -5.00 0.75
CA GLN A 256 8.76 -3.98 0.61
C GLN A 256 8.46 -2.73 1.42
N ASN A 257 9.51 -2.09 1.96
CA ASN A 257 9.39 -0.80 2.61
C ASN A 257 9.15 0.31 1.56
N LEU A 258 8.00 0.99 1.67
CA LEU A 258 7.55 2.05 0.78
C LEU A 258 7.47 3.42 1.47
N ASN A 259 7.97 3.54 2.69
CA ASN A 259 7.81 4.74 3.52
C ASN A 259 8.56 5.97 2.99
N SER A 260 9.42 5.79 1.98
CA SER A 260 10.13 6.88 1.29
C SER A 260 9.36 7.46 0.10
N TRP A 261 8.24 6.85 -0.30
CA TRP A 261 7.45 7.33 -1.43
C TRP A 261 6.80 8.68 -1.15
N ASN A 262 6.91 9.61 -2.09
CA ASN A 262 6.14 10.85 -2.06
C ASN A 262 4.72 10.59 -2.60
N THR A 263 3.73 10.50 -1.70
CA THR A 263 2.32 10.27 -2.07
C THR A 263 1.47 11.54 -2.13
N SER A 264 2.09 12.73 -2.12
CA SER A 264 1.38 14.03 -1.97
C SER A 264 0.42 14.38 -3.11
N ASN A 265 0.45 13.65 -4.23
CA ASN A 265 -0.46 13.81 -5.36
C ASN A 265 -1.47 12.66 -5.51
N VAL A 266 -1.38 11.62 -4.68
CA VAL A 266 -2.27 10.45 -4.74
C VAL A 266 -3.68 10.85 -4.30
N VAL A 267 -4.67 10.54 -5.13
CA VAL A 267 -6.08 10.86 -4.90
C VAL A 267 -6.88 9.61 -4.49
N THR A 268 -6.40 8.41 -4.80
CA THR A 268 -7.04 7.15 -4.40
C THR A 268 -6.00 6.10 -4.03
N MET A 269 -6.27 5.39 -2.93
CA MET A 269 -5.47 4.27 -2.43
C MET A 269 -6.31 2.98 -2.34
N ALA A 270 -7.49 2.97 -2.97
CA ALA A 270 -8.42 1.85 -2.89
C ALA A 270 -7.74 0.53 -3.32
N TYR A 271 -7.92 -0.53 -2.52
CA TYR A 271 -7.38 -1.87 -2.77
C TYR A 271 -5.85 -2.00 -2.92
N THR A 272 -5.05 -0.96 -2.62
CA THR A 272 -3.60 -0.94 -2.91
C THR A 272 -2.87 -2.20 -2.41
N PHE A 273 -3.15 -2.63 -1.18
CA PHE A 273 -2.53 -3.81 -0.57
C PHE A 273 -3.52 -4.96 -0.32
N ALA A 274 -4.76 -4.88 -0.80
CA ALA A 274 -5.78 -5.90 -0.53
C ALA A 274 -5.22 -7.32 -0.81
N GLU A 275 -5.37 -8.22 0.16
CA GLU A 275 -4.87 -9.60 0.15
C GLU A 275 -3.33 -9.78 0.04
N CYS A 276 -2.53 -8.74 0.31
CA CYS A 276 -1.07 -8.85 0.46
C CYS A 276 -0.70 -9.45 1.82
N THR A 277 -0.93 -10.74 2.03
CA THR A 277 -0.89 -11.39 3.36
C THR A 277 0.43 -11.25 4.15
N SER A 278 1.55 -11.00 3.47
CA SER A 278 2.86 -10.79 4.13
C SER A 278 3.18 -9.33 4.45
N PHE A 279 2.38 -8.37 3.97
CA PHE A 279 2.69 -6.94 4.07
C PHE A 279 2.52 -6.43 5.51
N ASN A 280 3.60 -5.87 6.06
CA ASN A 280 3.62 -5.25 7.39
C ASN A 280 4.76 -4.22 7.50
N GLN A 281 4.78 -3.22 6.60
CA GLN A 281 5.82 -2.18 6.53
C GLN A 281 5.28 -0.81 6.94
N PRO A 282 6.11 0.07 7.53
CA PRO A 282 5.70 1.40 7.94
C PRO A 282 5.23 2.24 6.73
N LEU A 283 4.20 3.05 6.95
CA LEU A 283 3.58 3.96 5.97
C LEU A 283 3.29 5.35 6.58
N ASP A 284 3.88 5.64 7.73
CA ASP A 284 3.62 6.83 8.55
C ASP A 284 4.12 8.14 7.90
N ASN A 285 5.03 8.06 6.92
CA ASN A 285 5.50 9.21 6.14
C ASN A 285 4.62 9.52 4.92
N TRP A 286 3.64 8.68 4.60
CA TRP A 286 2.77 8.93 3.46
C TRP A 286 1.90 10.17 3.71
N ASN A 287 1.89 11.07 2.73
CA ASN A 287 0.97 12.20 2.71
C ASN A 287 -0.35 11.75 2.11
N THR A 288 -1.41 11.71 2.92
CA THR A 288 -2.76 11.29 2.53
C THR A 288 -3.74 12.45 2.34
N SER A 289 -3.30 13.70 2.45
CA SER A 289 -4.17 14.89 2.48
C SER A 289 -5.05 15.08 1.24
N LYS A 290 -4.71 14.47 0.09
CA LYS A 290 -5.52 14.50 -1.14
C LYS A 290 -6.36 13.24 -1.39
N VAL A 291 -6.19 12.21 -0.57
CA VAL A 291 -6.84 10.91 -0.77
C VAL A 291 -8.34 11.04 -0.50
N LYS A 292 -9.14 10.54 -1.45
CA LYS A 292 -10.61 10.52 -1.36
C LYS A 292 -11.17 9.15 -0.98
N SER A 293 -10.49 8.07 -1.37
CA SER A 293 -10.91 6.70 -1.05
C SER A 293 -9.73 5.88 -0.54
N MET A 294 -9.96 5.24 0.62
CA MET A 294 -9.10 4.22 1.23
C MET A 294 -9.80 2.86 1.29
N ALA A 295 -10.89 2.70 0.53
CA ALA A 295 -11.71 1.50 0.54
C ALA A 295 -10.86 0.26 0.26
N TYR A 296 -11.04 -0.79 1.06
CA TYR A 296 -10.35 -2.08 0.94
C TYR A 296 -8.81 -2.02 0.99
N MET A 297 -8.19 -0.90 1.37
CA MET A 297 -6.73 -0.72 1.27
C MET A 297 -5.93 -1.84 1.95
N PHE A 298 -6.35 -2.29 3.15
CA PHE A 298 -5.73 -3.38 3.91
C PHE A 298 -6.61 -4.63 4.03
N HIS A 299 -7.58 -4.82 3.15
CA HIS A 299 -8.53 -5.93 3.18
C HIS A 299 -7.83 -7.31 3.16
N PHE A 300 -8.16 -8.22 4.10
CA PHE A 300 -7.56 -9.55 4.24
C PHE A 300 -6.02 -9.55 4.39
N ILE A 301 -5.45 -8.64 5.19
CA ILE A 301 -4.01 -8.62 5.53
C ILE A 301 -3.82 -8.96 7.02
N PRO A 302 -3.80 -10.25 7.41
CA PRO A 302 -3.86 -10.62 8.83
C PRO A 302 -2.68 -10.15 9.68
N ASN A 303 -1.53 -9.84 9.07
CA ASN A 303 -0.29 -9.48 9.79
C ASN A 303 -0.04 -7.97 9.91
N PHE A 304 -0.84 -7.13 9.26
CA PHE A 304 -0.58 -5.69 9.23
C PHE A 304 -0.90 -5.03 10.58
N ASN A 305 0.08 -4.35 11.18
CA ASN A 305 -0.09 -3.66 12.47
C ASN A 305 0.89 -2.47 12.59
N GLN A 306 0.86 -1.55 11.63
CA GLN A 306 1.75 -0.39 11.57
C GLN A 306 1.02 0.91 11.96
N PRO A 307 1.70 1.89 12.58
CA PRO A 307 1.07 3.12 13.01
C PRO A 307 0.59 3.95 11.81
N LEU A 308 -0.66 4.42 11.86
CA LEU A 308 -1.30 5.24 10.81
C LEU A 308 -1.89 6.54 11.35
N ASN A 309 -1.66 6.87 12.62
CA ASN A 309 -2.23 8.05 13.29
C ASN A 309 -1.64 9.38 12.78
N THR A 310 -0.67 9.35 11.86
CA THR A 310 -0.11 10.54 11.21
C THR A 310 -0.85 10.90 9.91
N TRP A 311 -1.73 10.04 9.41
CA TRP A 311 -2.45 10.26 8.18
C TRP A 311 -3.50 11.38 8.31
N ASP A 312 -3.54 12.28 7.34
CA ASP A 312 -4.62 13.24 7.15
C ASP A 312 -5.76 12.57 6.38
N THR A 313 -6.87 12.28 7.05
CA THR A 313 -8.06 11.66 6.48
C THR A 313 -9.18 12.65 6.15
N SER A 314 -8.93 13.96 6.31
CA SER A 314 -9.95 15.03 6.25
C SER A 314 -10.64 15.17 4.88
N ASN A 315 -10.13 14.53 3.84
CA ASN A 315 -10.71 14.49 2.49
C ASN A 315 -11.23 13.11 2.06
N VAL A 316 -11.10 12.09 2.92
CA VAL A 316 -11.56 10.73 2.64
C VAL A 316 -13.09 10.67 2.79
N THR A 317 -13.75 10.08 1.79
CA THR A 317 -15.19 9.84 1.79
C THR A 317 -15.55 8.37 1.93
N ASP A 318 -14.62 7.46 1.63
CA ASP A 318 -14.86 6.01 1.66
C ASP A 318 -13.72 5.24 2.35
N MET A 319 -14.08 4.54 3.42
CA MET A 319 -13.22 3.66 4.23
C MET A 319 -13.81 2.23 4.34
N GLY A 320 -14.77 1.87 3.48
CA GLY A 320 -15.39 0.56 3.48
C GLY A 320 -14.35 -0.56 3.38
N HIS A 321 -14.51 -1.60 4.20
CA HIS A 321 -13.63 -2.78 4.22
C HIS A 321 -12.14 -2.52 4.51
N MET A 322 -11.73 -1.30 4.89
CA MET A 322 -10.32 -0.91 4.97
C MET A 322 -9.47 -1.85 5.83
N PHE A 323 -9.97 -2.29 6.99
CA PHE A 323 -9.33 -3.23 7.91
C PHE A 323 -10.14 -4.54 8.10
N HIS A 324 -10.94 -4.92 7.11
CA HIS A 324 -11.71 -6.16 7.17
C HIS A 324 -10.78 -7.38 7.16
N ILE A 325 -10.88 -8.25 8.17
CA ILE A 325 -10.04 -9.44 8.36
C ILE A 325 -8.54 -9.08 8.49
N VAL A 326 -8.25 -7.98 9.19
CA VAL A 326 -6.90 -7.56 9.57
C VAL A 326 -6.66 -7.89 11.04
N SER A 327 -6.55 -9.19 11.32
CA SER A 327 -6.63 -9.73 12.69
C SER A 327 -5.60 -9.17 13.67
N SER A 328 -4.41 -8.77 13.22
CA SER A 328 -3.36 -8.24 14.09
C SER A 328 -3.42 -6.72 14.33
N PHE A 329 -4.28 -5.98 13.61
CA PHE A 329 -4.28 -4.52 13.68
C PHE A 329 -4.82 -4.02 15.03
N ASN A 330 -4.01 -3.24 15.74
CA ASN A 330 -4.38 -2.66 17.03
C ASN A 330 -3.67 -1.31 17.29
N GLN A 331 -3.61 -0.45 16.28
CA GLN A 331 -3.00 0.87 16.40
C GLN A 331 -4.04 1.95 16.71
N PRO A 332 -3.66 3.02 17.41
CA PRO A 332 -4.56 4.16 17.65
C PRO A 332 -4.90 4.89 16.34
N LEU A 333 -6.15 5.34 16.23
CA LEU A 333 -6.74 6.06 15.10
C LEU A 333 -7.51 7.31 15.57
N ASP A 334 -7.15 7.85 16.74
CA ASP A 334 -7.83 8.96 17.40
C ASP A 334 -7.61 10.31 16.72
N SER A 335 -6.56 10.44 15.88
CA SER A 335 -6.27 11.67 15.14
C SER A 335 -7.04 11.79 13.83
N TRP A 336 -7.70 10.72 13.38
CA TRP A 336 -8.35 10.68 12.07
C TRP A 336 -9.59 11.58 12.05
N ASP A 337 -9.59 12.52 11.11
CA ASP A 337 -10.79 13.28 10.77
C ASP A 337 -11.65 12.46 9.80
N VAL A 338 -12.72 11.88 10.33
CA VAL A 338 -13.71 11.10 9.54
C VAL A 338 -14.97 11.90 9.22
N SER A 339 -14.95 13.23 9.39
CA SER A 339 -16.12 14.09 9.24
C SER A 339 -16.75 14.10 7.85
N LYS A 340 -16.04 13.68 6.80
CA LYS A 340 -16.52 13.55 5.42
C LYS A 340 -16.77 12.11 4.98
N VAL A 341 -16.47 11.12 5.82
CA VAL A 341 -16.61 9.71 5.45
C VAL A 341 -18.09 9.33 5.42
N THR A 342 -18.55 8.82 4.27
CA THR A 342 -19.92 8.37 4.05
C THR A 342 -20.06 6.85 4.18
N GLU A 343 -18.99 6.10 3.89
CA GLU A 343 -18.99 4.63 3.83
C GLU A 343 -17.93 4.01 4.74
N MET A 344 -18.36 3.18 5.70
CA MET A 344 -17.51 2.41 6.64
C MET A 344 -17.96 0.93 6.76
N ASN A 345 -18.71 0.41 5.79
CA ASN A 345 -19.21 -0.97 5.81
C ASN A 345 -18.06 -1.95 6.08
N THR A 346 -18.22 -2.80 7.10
CA THR A 346 -17.27 -3.84 7.52
C THR A 346 -15.83 -3.36 7.80
N MET A 347 -15.61 -2.06 8.04
CA MET A 347 -14.28 -1.47 8.15
C MET A 347 -13.35 -2.22 9.10
N PHE A 348 -13.82 -2.65 10.27
CA PHE A 348 -13.04 -3.43 11.24
C PHE A 348 -13.60 -4.84 11.47
N SER A 349 -14.49 -5.32 10.60
CA SER A 349 -15.09 -6.64 10.78
C SER A 349 -14.00 -7.72 10.80
N GLU A 350 -14.02 -8.59 11.80
CA GLU A 350 -13.01 -9.64 12.04
C GLU A 350 -11.59 -9.10 12.33
N ALA A 351 -11.42 -7.82 12.66
CA ALA A 351 -10.17 -7.28 13.21
C ALA A 351 -10.05 -7.65 14.70
N THR A 352 -9.77 -8.93 14.97
CA THR A 352 -9.91 -9.55 16.30
C THR A 352 -8.95 -9.01 17.37
N SER A 353 -7.88 -8.30 17.00
CA SER A 353 -7.00 -7.60 17.96
C SER A 353 -7.35 -6.12 18.14
N PHE A 354 -8.27 -5.57 17.34
CA PHE A 354 -8.57 -4.14 17.39
C PHE A 354 -9.30 -3.77 18.68
N ASN A 355 -8.57 -3.17 19.62
CA ASN A 355 -9.07 -2.76 20.93
C ASN A 355 -8.73 -1.28 21.22
N ASN A 356 -9.24 -0.39 20.38
CA ASN A 356 -9.12 1.06 20.55
C ASN A 356 -10.51 1.70 20.59
N THR A 357 -10.67 2.77 21.35
CA THR A 357 -11.92 3.56 21.34
C THR A 357 -12.01 4.44 20.10
N LEU A 358 -13.22 4.63 19.58
CA LEU A 358 -13.56 5.51 18.46
C LEU A 358 -14.41 6.72 18.91
N LYS A 359 -14.37 7.06 20.20
CA LYS A 359 -15.25 8.07 20.81
C LYS A 359 -15.18 9.46 20.17
N ASP A 360 -14.02 9.83 19.63
CA ASP A 360 -13.72 11.18 19.14
C ASP A 360 -14.00 11.32 17.63
N TRP A 361 -14.43 10.24 16.97
CA TRP A 361 -14.77 10.26 15.54
C TRP A 361 -16.03 11.10 15.27
N ASN A 362 -15.90 12.06 14.36
CA ASN A 362 -17.03 12.88 13.91
C ASN A 362 -17.77 12.18 12.76
N LEU A 363 -18.93 11.59 13.05
CA LEU A 363 -19.68 10.77 12.10
C LEU A 363 -20.69 11.54 11.24
N ASN A 364 -20.66 12.88 11.19
CA ASN A 364 -21.77 13.68 10.64
C ASN A 364 -22.21 13.31 9.21
N SER A 365 -21.26 12.87 8.37
CA SER A 365 -21.51 12.53 6.97
C SER A 365 -21.76 11.04 6.74
N LEU A 366 -21.70 10.22 7.79
CA LEU A 366 -21.82 8.77 7.67
C LEU A 366 -23.19 8.39 7.13
N ILE A 367 -23.20 7.55 6.10
CA ILE A 367 -24.41 7.01 5.46
C ILE A 367 -24.53 5.52 5.78
N SER A 368 -23.43 4.77 5.67
CA SER A 368 -23.45 3.32 5.83
C SER A 368 -22.25 2.81 6.64
N ALA A 369 -22.52 1.95 7.62
CA ALA A 369 -21.50 1.32 8.48
C ALA A 369 -21.89 -0.12 8.86
N PHE A 370 -22.55 -0.82 7.93
CA PHE A 370 -23.05 -2.17 8.18
C PHE A 370 -21.90 -3.12 8.58
N ALA A 371 -22.07 -3.82 9.69
CA ALA A 371 -21.12 -4.74 10.31
C ALA A 371 -19.73 -4.13 10.58
N MET A 372 -19.60 -2.80 10.71
CA MET A 372 -18.32 -2.12 10.92
C MET A 372 -17.50 -2.68 12.08
N LEU A 373 -18.16 -3.02 13.20
CA LEU A 373 -17.52 -3.48 14.46
C LEU A 373 -17.70 -4.98 14.74
N LYS A 374 -18.21 -5.75 13.78
CA LYS A 374 -18.48 -7.17 13.96
C LYS A 374 -17.20 -7.94 14.30
N ASN A 375 -17.21 -8.75 15.37
CA ASN A 375 -16.07 -9.58 15.78
C ASN A 375 -14.74 -8.81 15.90
N THR A 376 -14.79 -7.59 16.44
CA THR A 376 -13.60 -6.82 16.82
C THR A 376 -13.05 -7.29 18.16
N GLY A 377 -11.80 -6.95 18.44
CA GLY A 377 -11.16 -7.16 19.75
C GLY A 377 -11.54 -6.15 20.82
N MET A 378 -12.54 -5.29 20.59
CA MET A 378 -12.89 -4.21 21.50
C MET A 378 -13.38 -4.78 22.83
N ASP A 379 -12.66 -4.46 23.90
CA ASP A 379 -13.07 -4.81 25.24
C ASP A 379 -14.26 -3.95 25.71
N CYS A 380 -14.78 -4.32 26.88
CA CYS A 380 -15.92 -3.65 27.49
C CYS A 380 -15.70 -2.14 27.69
N GLY A 381 -14.48 -1.72 28.03
CA GLY A 381 -14.15 -0.31 28.26
C GLY A 381 -14.09 0.51 26.98
N ASN A 382 -13.39 0.01 25.97
CA ASN A 382 -13.24 0.71 24.69
C ASN A 382 -14.56 0.75 23.91
N TYR A 383 -15.34 -0.33 23.93
CA TYR A 383 -16.67 -0.35 23.31
C TYR A 383 -17.63 0.60 24.03
N SER A 384 -17.68 0.58 25.36
CA SER A 384 -18.50 1.51 26.15
C SER A 384 -18.15 2.97 25.88
N THR A 385 -16.86 3.29 25.84
CA THR A 385 -16.38 4.66 25.60
C THR A 385 -16.76 5.14 24.20
N THR A 386 -16.73 4.23 23.23
CA THR A 386 -17.17 4.50 21.85
C THR A 386 -18.66 4.80 21.78
N LEU A 387 -19.52 3.94 22.36
CA LEU A 387 -20.96 4.18 22.44
C LEU A 387 -21.28 5.51 23.13
N HIS A 388 -20.59 5.80 24.25
CA HIS A 388 -20.76 7.05 24.99
C HIS A 388 -20.44 8.29 24.14
N GLY A 389 -19.31 8.27 23.42
CA GLY A 389 -18.92 9.36 22.52
C GLY A 389 -19.92 9.58 21.39
N TRP A 390 -20.34 8.49 20.73
CA TRP A 390 -21.27 8.57 19.61
C TRP A 390 -22.68 9.00 20.03
N GLY A 391 -23.21 8.46 21.14
CA GLY A 391 -24.54 8.82 21.64
C GLY A 391 -24.65 10.27 22.07
N ASN A 392 -23.61 10.81 22.71
CA ASN A 392 -23.61 12.18 23.23
C ASN A 392 -23.15 13.24 22.24
N ASN A 393 -22.68 12.85 21.05
CA ASN A 393 -22.33 13.80 20.01
C ASN A 393 -23.60 14.23 19.24
N PRO A 394 -23.98 15.53 19.28
CA PRO A 394 -25.19 16.00 18.60
C PRO A 394 -25.14 15.81 17.08
N ASN A 395 -23.94 15.81 16.49
CA ASN A 395 -23.72 15.65 15.05
C ASN A 395 -23.72 14.20 14.59
N THR A 396 -23.82 13.22 15.49
CA THR A 396 -24.00 11.81 15.10
C THR A 396 -25.28 11.67 14.28
N PRO A 397 -25.22 11.08 13.07
CA PRO A 397 -26.35 11.02 12.15
C PRO A 397 -27.44 10.08 12.65
N ASN A 398 -28.63 10.19 12.07
CA ASN A 398 -29.74 9.29 12.35
C ASN A 398 -29.74 8.10 11.39
N GLY A 399 -30.40 6.99 11.77
CA GLY A 399 -30.73 5.91 10.85
C GLY A 399 -29.58 4.98 10.44
N ILE A 400 -28.45 5.02 11.15
CA ILE A 400 -27.29 4.16 10.83
C ILE A 400 -27.57 2.72 11.20
N ASN A 401 -27.32 1.81 10.26
CA ASN A 401 -27.40 0.37 10.48
C ASN A 401 -25.98 -0.21 10.65
N LEU A 402 -25.62 -0.62 11.87
CA LEU A 402 -24.37 -1.36 12.12
C LEU A 402 -24.54 -2.87 12.01
N GLY A 403 -25.77 -3.39 11.87
CA GLY A 403 -26.02 -4.83 11.83
C GLY A 403 -25.61 -5.53 13.12
N SER A 404 -24.94 -6.68 13.01
CA SER A 404 -24.41 -7.37 14.19
C SER A 404 -23.06 -6.82 14.59
N VAL A 405 -22.91 -6.43 15.86
CA VAL A 405 -21.64 -6.10 16.51
C VAL A 405 -21.12 -7.27 17.36
N ALA A 406 -21.72 -8.46 17.24
CA ALA A 406 -21.37 -9.61 18.06
C ALA A 406 -19.94 -10.12 17.79
N PRO A 407 -19.28 -10.67 18.82
CA PRO A 407 -19.58 -10.49 20.24
C PRO A 407 -19.10 -9.10 20.71
N SER A 408 -19.96 -8.34 21.38
CA SER A 408 -19.57 -7.08 22.03
C SER A 408 -20.16 -7.01 23.44
N PHE A 409 -19.49 -6.32 24.34
CA PHE A 409 -19.96 -6.12 25.71
C PHE A 409 -19.82 -4.65 26.08
N TYR A 410 -20.85 -4.06 26.68
CA TYR A 410 -20.81 -2.67 27.16
C TYR A 410 -21.14 -2.60 28.65
N SER A 411 -20.70 -1.51 29.28
CA SER A 411 -20.87 -1.28 30.71
C SER A 411 -22.34 -1.11 31.09
N THR A 412 -22.73 -1.70 32.23
CA THR A 412 -24.00 -1.42 32.91
C THR A 412 -24.06 -0.02 33.56
N HIS A 413 -22.99 0.79 33.48
CA HIS A 413 -23.02 2.17 33.96
C HIS A 413 -24.07 3.02 33.23
N VAL A 414 -24.82 3.81 34.01
CA VAL A 414 -25.98 4.57 33.53
C VAL A 414 -25.65 5.46 32.33
N GLU A 415 -24.52 6.15 32.33
CA GLU A 415 -24.09 7.04 31.25
C GLU A 415 -23.88 6.30 29.91
N VAL A 416 -23.44 5.04 29.95
CA VAL A 416 -23.20 4.21 28.76
C VAL A 416 -24.53 3.63 28.26
N VAL A 417 -25.39 3.18 29.17
CA VAL A 417 -26.73 2.68 28.84
C VAL A 417 -27.55 3.80 28.19
N GLU A 418 -27.55 5.00 28.76
CA GLU A 418 -28.24 6.17 28.22
C GLU A 418 -27.70 6.55 26.82
N ALA A 419 -26.37 6.59 26.64
CA ALA A 419 -25.80 6.89 25.33
C ALA A 419 -26.16 5.84 24.26
N ARG A 420 -26.19 4.55 24.63
CA ARG A 420 -26.66 3.48 23.75
C ARG A 420 -28.14 3.63 23.41
N ASP A 421 -28.98 3.97 24.39
CA ASP A 421 -30.40 4.22 24.19
C ASP A 421 -30.66 5.45 23.33
N ILE A 422 -29.83 6.50 23.41
CA ILE A 422 -29.87 7.63 22.48
C ILE A 422 -29.64 7.15 21.05
N LEU A 423 -28.61 6.33 20.81
CA LEU A 423 -28.34 5.80 19.47
C LEU A 423 -29.53 5.00 18.92
N LEU A 424 -30.07 4.06 19.70
CA LEU A 424 -31.16 3.20 19.25
C LEU A 424 -32.51 3.92 19.14
N ASN A 425 -32.92 4.64 20.19
CA ASN A 425 -34.29 5.13 20.34
C ASN A 425 -34.47 6.57 19.89
N THR A 426 -33.42 7.40 19.95
CA THR A 426 -33.50 8.82 19.55
C THR A 426 -32.94 9.03 18.15
N LYS A 427 -31.79 8.43 17.86
CA LYS A 427 -31.12 8.51 16.55
C LYS A 427 -31.58 7.43 15.58
N ASN A 428 -32.44 6.49 15.99
CA ASN A 428 -32.97 5.39 15.17
C ASN A 428 -31.87 4.52 14.54
N TRP A 429 -30.76 4.28 15.25
CA TRP A 429 -29.75 3.32 14.82
C TRP A 429 -30.28 1.89 14.96
N SER A 430 -29.76 0.98 14.14
CA SER A 430 -30.08 -0.45 14.20
C SER A 430 -28.82 -1.28 14.37
N PHE A 431 -28.69 -1.94 15.53
CA PHE A 431 -27.62 -2.90 15.79
C PHE A 431 -27.98 -3.90 16.88
N THR A 432 -27.33 -5.07 16.86
CA THR A 432 -27.57 -6.20 17.79
C THR A 432 -26.28 -6.94 18.10
N GLY A 433 -26.31 -7.80 19.12
CA GLY A 433 -25.20 -8.70 19.43
C GLY A 433 -24.20 -8.16 20.44
N ASP A 434 -24.43 -6.97 20.97
CA ASP A 434 -23.83 -6.50 22.20
C ASP A 434 -24.66 -6.88 23.43
N SER A 435 -24.04 -6.97 24.60
CA SER A 435 -24.74 -7.28 25.85
C SER A 435 -24.19 -6.45 27.02
N PRO A 436 -25.04 -5.97 27.94
CA PRO A 436 -24.61 -5.23 29.10
C PRO A 436 -23.90 -6.17 30.09
N VAL A 437 -22.75 -5.75 30.59
CA VAL A 437 -21.99 -6.44 31.64
C VAL A 437 -21.42 -5.42 32.62
N GLU A 438 -21.10 -5.87 33.83
CA GLU A 438 -20.22 -5.09 34.69
C GLU A 438 -18.81 -5.18 34.11
N CYS A 439 -18.36 -4.12 33.42
CA CYS A 439 -16.99 -4.11 32.91
C CYS A 439 -16.04 -4.27 34.11
N PRO A 440 -15.11 -5.26 34.10
CA PRO A 440 -14.12 -5.35 35.13
C PRO A 440 -13.33 -4.05 35.13
N ARG A 441 -13.56 -3.21 36.15
CA ARG A 441 -12.68 -2.09 36.44
C ARG A 441 -11.34 -2.73 36.78
N LEU A 442 -10.42 -2.77 35.82
CA LEU A 442 -9.01 -2.83 36.17
C LEU A 442 -8.81 -1.66 37.14
N GLY A 443 -8.62 -1.98 38.42
CA GLY A 443 -8.35 -1.00 39.45
C GLY A 443 -7.27 -0.05 38.95
N THR A 444 -7.56 1.24 39.05
CA THR A 444 -6.77 2.40 38.60
C THR A 444 -6.72 2.68 37.10
N LEU A 445 -7.82 3.20 36.54
CA LEU A 445 -7.79 4.24 35.50
C LEU A 445 -8.84 5.31 35.84
N GLU A 446 -8.64 5.97 36.97
CA GLU A 446 -9.25 7.28 37.18
C GLU A 446 -8.63 8.26 36.16
N ARG A 447 -9.46 8.71 35.22
CA ARG A 447 -9.28 9.92 34.40
C ARG A 447 -8.02 9.97 33.54
N SER A 448 -8.21 9.67 32.24
CA SER A 448 -7.47 10.31 31.16
C SER A 448 -7.75 11.83 31.15
N LEU A 449 -7.13 12.56 32.06
CA LEU A 449 -6.85 13.98 31.90
C LEU A 449 -5.33 14.09 31.80
N HIS A 450 -4.87 14.16 30.54
CA HIS A 450 -3.55 14.64 30.10
C HIS A 450 -2.31 13.88 30.62
N HIS A 451 -1.71 13.05 29.77
CA HIS A 451 -0.30 12.62 29.85
C HIS A 451 0.67 13.74 29.41
N GLN A 452 0.31 15.01 29.61
CA GLN A 452 1.24 16.13 29.45
C GLN A 452 1.93 16.36 30.80
N PRO A 453 3.27 16.44 30.84
CA PRO A 453 4.01 16.97 31.98
C PRO A 453 3.40 18.27 32.49
N SER A 454 3.17 18.40 33.80
CA SER A 454 2.58 19.61 34.38
C SER A 454 3.07 19.87 35.80
N VAL A 455 2.88 21.11 36.26
CA VAL A 455 3.25 21.57 37.60
C VAL A 455 2.06 22.23 38.29
N TYR A 456 1.86 21.98 39.58
CA TYR A 456 0.72 22.46 40.35
C TYR A 456 1.06 22.58 41.85
N PRO A 457 0.37 23.40 42.66
CA PRO A 457 -0.61 24.38 42.24
C PRO A 457 0.05 25.54 41.47
N ASN A 458 -0.73 26.25 40.66
CA ASN A 458 -0.35 27.51 40.06
C ASN A 458 -1.61 28.40 40.04
N PRO A 459 -1.69 29.47 40.85
CA PRO A 459 -0.61 30.04 41.68
C PRO A 459 -0.14 29.13 42.83
N VAL A 460 1.11 29.31 43.28
CA VAL A 460 1.76 28.51 44.32
C VAL A 460 2.15 29.35 45.53
N ASP A 461 1.95 28.80 46.72
CA ASP A 461 2.53 29.32 47.95
C ASP A 461 3.96 28.80 48.10
N ASP A 462 4.17 27.61 48.65
CA ASP A 462 5.53 27.19 49.03
C ASP A 462 6.07 26.02 48.22
N ILE A 463 5.20 25.16 47.68
CA ILE A 463 5.61 23.88 47.08
C ILE A 463 4.92 23.68 45.74
N ILE A 464 5.72 23.52 44.69
CA ILE A 464 5.29 23.07 43.37
C ILE A 464 5.41 21.55 43.30
N GLN A 465 4.32 20.85 43.03
CA GLN A 465 4.25 19.43 42.70
C GLN A 465 4.45 19.21 41.21
N LEU A 466 5.14 18.13 40.86
CA LEU A 466 5.45 17.68 39.51
C LEU A 466 4.54 16.50 39.15
N LYS A 467 3.77 16.62 38.07
CA LYS A 467 2.91 15.55 37.54
C LYS A 467 3.43 15.07 36.20
N ASN A 468 3.41 13.76 35.98
CA ASN A 468 3.80 13.13 34.71
C ASN A 468 5.22 13.52 34.24
N LEU A 469 6.13 13.75 35.19
CA LEU A 469 7.54 14.08 34.97
C LEU A 469 8.42 13.00 35.62
N SER A 470 8.43 11.81 35.02
CA SER A 470 9.36 10.74 35.41
C SER A 470 10.80 11.17 35.09
N ASN A 471 11.75 10.77 35.93
CA ASN A 471 13.19 11.03 35.74
C ASN A 471 13.61 12.52 35.72
N ALA A 472 12.85 13.41 36.38
CA ALA A 472 13.28 14.79 36.62
C ALA A 472 14.51 14.80 37.56
N LYS A 473 15.60 15.46 37.15
CA LYS A 473 16.87 15.47 37.89
C LYS A 473 17.16 16.81 38.56
N SER A 474 16.84 17.90 37.87
CA SER A 474 17.15 19.25 38.34
C SER A 474 16.20 20.28 37.75
N TYR A 475 16.13 21.45 38.38
CA TYR A 475 15.31 22.57 37.91
C TYR A 475 16.08 23.89 37.90
N LEU A 476 15.56 24.83 37.10
CA LEU A 476 15.99 26.22 36.99
C LEU A 476 14.76 27.12 37.05
N ILE A 477 14.78 28.19 37.86
CA ILE A 477 13.70 29.18 37.96
C ILE A 477 14.22 30.53 37.49
N PHE A 478 13.49 31.15 36.57
CA PHE A 478 13.79 32.46 36.01
C PHE A 478 12.71 33.47 36.36
N ASP A 479 13.09 34.73 36.57
CA ASP A 479 12.13 35.84 36.68
C ASP A 479 11.58 36.24 35.30
N ALA A 480 10.64 37.20 35.27
CA ALA A 480 10.06 37.72 34.04
C ALA A 480 11.08 38.40 33.09
N GLY A 481 12.24 38.80 33.62
CA GLY A 481 13.36 39.34 32.83
C GLY A 481 14.32 38.26 32.32
N SER A 482 13.96 36.98 32.42
CA SER A 482 14.79 35.83 32.06
C SER A 482 16.10 35.71 32.88
N ARG A 483 16.19 36.35 34.05
CA ARG A 483 17.32 36.18 34.96
C ARG A 483 17.12 34.93 35.80
N LEU A 484 18.16 34.11 35.94
CA LEU A 484 18.13 32.90 36.79
C LEU A 484 18.09 33.31 38.27
N ILE A 485 17.06 32.87 38.99
CA ILE A 485 16.83 33.20 40.40
C ILE A 485 17.13 32.01 41.32
N GLN A 486 16.81 30.79 40.90
CA GLN A 486 17.00 29.59 41.72
C GLN A 486 17.35 28.38 40.85
N LYS A 487 18.16 27.46 41.37
CA LYS A 487 18.43 26.15 40.77
C LYS A 487 18.58 25.09 41.85
N GLY A 488 18.27 23.84 41.54
CA GLY A 488 18.44 22.73 42.48
C GLY A 488 18.25 21.36 41.84
N GLU A 489 18.54 20.32 42.60
CA GLU A 489 18.25 18.93 42.24
C GLU A 489 16.86 18.51 42.72
N ILE A 490 16.27 17.51 42.05
CA ILE A 490 14.93 16.98 42.33
C ILE A 490 15.10 15.54 42.83
N SER A 491 14.82 15.30 44.10
CA SER A 491 14.85 13.96 44.72
C SER A 491 13.45 13.36 44.96
N GLY A 492 12.38 14.08 44.60
CA GLY A 492 10.99 13.66 44.78
C GLY A 492 10.08 14.28 43.71
N THR A 493 8.77 14.35 43.97
CA THR A 493 7.79 14.91 43.02
C THR A 493 7.50 16.39 43.28
N TRP A 494 8.41 17.14 43.89
CA TRP A 494 8.15 18.53 44.28
C TRP A 494 9.39 19.42 44.29
N ILE A 495 9.15 20.74 44.24
CA ILE A 495 10.13 21.82 44.31
C ILE A 495 9.66 22.85 45.34
N ASN A 496 10.51 23.19 46.31
CA ASN A 496 10.23 24.25 47.28
C ASN A 496 10.59 25.62 46.69
N VAL A 497 9.61 26.52 46.69
CA VAL A 497 9.67 27.89 46.19
C VAL A 497 9.31 28.94 47.26
N GLN A 498 9.27 28.53 48.54
CA GLN A 498 8.96 29.41 49.69
C GLN A 498 9.86 30.66 49.73
N SER A 499 11.11 30.54 49.30
CA SER A 499 12.07 31.65 49.30
C SER A 499 11.84 32.69 48.20
N LEU A 500 10.96 32.42 47.22
CA LEU A 500 10.69 33.35 46.14
C LEU A 500 9.75 34.46 46.59
N ALA A 501 10.02 35.69 46.14
CA ALA A 501 9.10 36.81 46.30
C ALA A 501 7.85 36.61 45.42
N LYS A 502 6.73 37.23 45.80
CA LYS A 502 5.49 37.22 45.02
C LYS A 502 5.73 37.71 43.58
N GLY A 503 5.27 36.99 42.58
CA GLY A 503 5.52 37.34 41.18
C GLY A 503 5.40 36.20 40.17
N ASN A 504 5.66 36.50 38.90
CA ASN A 504 5.61 35.55 37.79
C ASN A 504 7.00 34.98 37.48
N TYR A 505 7.08 33.67 37.32
CA TYR A 505 8.33 32.95 37.09
C TYR A 505 8.19 31.93 35.95
N MET A 506 9.32 31.59 35.34
CA MET A 506 9.46 30.44 34.45
C MET A 506 10.25 29.34 35.14
N LEU A 507 9.72 28.12 35.13
CA LEU A 507 10.33 26.93 35.69
C LEU A 507 10.77 26.01 34.55
N ARG A 508 12.06 25.75 34.44
CA ARG A 508 12.63 24.76 33.50
C ARG A 508 13.04 23.52 34.29
N ILE A 509 12.50 22.36 33.91
CA ILE A 509 12.80 21.06 34.50
C ILE A 509 13.66 20.27 33.52
N ILE A 510 14.75 19.71 34.01
CA ILE A 510 15.68 18.91 33.21
C ILE A 510 15.45 17.43 33.56
N THR A 511 15.04 16.65 32.56
CA THR A 511 14.93 15.18 32.68
C THR A 511 16.05 14.49 31.89
N LYS A 512 16.08 13.16 31.93
CA LYS A 512 17.02 12.35 31.12
C LYS A 512 16.77 12.49 29.62
N ASP A 513 15.52 12.74 29.22
CA ASP A 513 15.07 12.62 27.83
C ASP A 513 14.91 14.00 27.17
N ALA A 514 14.37 15.00 27.88
CA ALA A 514 14.20 16.36 27.36
C ALA A 514 13.99 17.41 28.49
N PRO A 515 14.31 18.70 28.27
CA PRO A 515 13.92 19.77 29.19
C PRO A 515 12.46 20.21 28.97
N TYR A 516 11.71 20.42 30.04
CA TYR A 516 10.34 20.97 30.03
C TYR A 516 10.32 22.39 30.59
N LEU A 517 9.45 23.25 30.06
CA LEU A 517 9.29 24.64 30.49
C LEU A 517 7.86 24.91 30.94
N PHE A 518 7.72 25.48 32.13
CA PHE A 518 6.46 25.84 32.76
C PHE A 518 6.47 27.31 33.18
N LYS A 519 5.29 27.91 33.31
CA LYS A 519 5.11 29.23 33.93
C LYS A 519 4.34 29.05 35.23
N PHE A 520 4.71 29.78 36.29
CA PHE A 520 3.96 29.78 37.54
C PHE A 520 3.96 31.16 38.21
N ILE A 521 2.98 31.37 39.09
CA ILE A 521 2.79 32.59 39.87
C ILE A 521 3.03 32.26 41.35
N LYS A 522 4.00 32.92 42.00
CA LYS A 522 4.19 32.86 43.46
C LYS A 522 3.24 33.84 44.13
N GLN A 523 2.39 33.35 45.04
CA GLN A 523 1.50 34.18 45.86
C GLN A 523 2.17 34.76 47.09
#